data_AF-A0A7C2UL91-F1
#
_entry.id   AF-A0A7C2UL91-F1
#
_cell.length_a   1.000
_cell.length_b   1.000
_cell.length_c   1.000
_cell.angle_alpha   90.00
_cell.angle_beta   90.00
_cell.angle_gamma   90.00
#
_symmetry.space_group_name_H-M   'P 1'
#
loop_
_entity.id
_entity.type
_entity.pdbx_description
1 polymer ?
#
loop_
_entity_poly.entity_id
_entity_poly.type
_entity_poly.pdbx_seq_one_letter_code
_entity_poly.pdbx_strand_id
1 'polypeptide(L)'
;MNGNRIGYFKFKFKKEYSKYPVVVILRSRPRDFQTIMTERQKIYEKIEEVLETRGGEEAERRLIALLERGSRVRREMVLFIRDYSSQVNNEEEKEYIKTILDFLRLVDSEREMELIERIIDLSLKSKGVLRERREWLLQQLEESRKLGSLSIAI
;
A
#
# COMPACT_ATOMS: atom_id res chain seq x y z
N MET A 1 -2.76 29.70 20.86
CA MET A 1 -2.29 30.57 19.76
C MET A 1 -1.12 29.86 19.08
N ASN A 2 -1.33 29.25 17.92
CA ASN A 2 -0.24 28.63 17.15
C ASN A 2 -0.25 29.25 15.76
N GLY A 3 0.84 29.93 15.42
CA GLY A 3 0.97 30.76 14.24
C GLY A 3 0.87 29.95 12.94
N ASN A 4 -0.10 30.32 12.11
CA ASN A 4 -0.18 29.88 10.72
C ASN A 4 1.07 30.37 9.98
N ARG A 5 1.98 29.47 9.62
CA ARG A 5 3.05 29.79 8.67
C ARG A 5 2.51 29.64 7.25
N ILE A 6 2.32 30.78 6.59
CA ILE A 6 2.01 30.85 5.16
C ILE A 6 3.31 30.61 4.41
N GLY A 7 3.41 29.47 3.73
CA GLY A 7 4.48 29.19 2.78
C GLY A 7 4.01 29.50 1.37
N TYR A 8 4.65 30.45 0.69
CA TYR A 8 4.41 30.72 -0.73
C TYR A 8 5.33 29.85 -1.58
N PHE A 9 4.81 28.79 -2.18
CA PHE A 9 5.54 28.02 -3.18
C PHE A 9 5.35 28.68 -4.55
N LYS A 10 6.46 29.17 -5.13
CA LYS A 10 6.49 29.79 -6.45
C LYS A 10 6.64 28.71 -7.51
N PHE A 11 5.53 28.18 -8.01
CA PHE A 11 5.54 27.27 -9.14
C PHE A 11 5.86 28.05 -10.43
N LYS A 12 6.88 27.64 -11.19
CA LYS A 12 7.04 28.04 -12.60
C LYS A 12 6.19 27.11 -13.46
N PHE A 13 4.89 27.41 -13.57
CA PHE A 13 4.05 26.82 -14.61
C PHE A 13 4.30 27.53 -15.95
N LYS A 14 4.35 26.75 -17.04
CA LYS A 14 4.12 27.29 -18.39
C LYS A 14 2.79 28.06 -18.38
N LYS A 15 2.77 29.17 -19.11
CA LYS A 15 1.92 30.37 -19.01
C LYS A 15 0.38 30.21 -18.98
N GLU A 16 -0.18 29.01 -18.99
CA GLU A 16 -1.61 28.79 -19.29
C GLU A 16 -2.50 28.46 -18.08
N TYR A 17 -1.96 28.19 -16.88
CA TYR A 17 -2.77 27.71 -15.74
C TYR A 17 -2.87 28.69 -14.56
N SER A 18 -2.55 29.97 -14.75
CA SER A 18 -2.42 30.96 -13.66
C SER A 18 -3.73 31.55 -13.11
N LYS A 19 -4.91 31.09 -13.55
CA LYS A 19 -6.19 31.77 -13.27
C LYS A 19 -7.04 31.19 -12.14
N TYR A 20 -6.66 30.08 -11.51
CA TYR A 20 -7.48 29.47 -10.46
C TYR A 20 -6.73 29.46 -9.11
N PRO A 21 -7.24 30.16 -8.07
CA PRO A 21 -6.70 30.01 -6.73
C PRO A 21 -7.06 28.61 -6.21
N VAL A 22 -6.07 27.72 -6.20
CA VAL A 22 -6.20 26.39 -5.61
C VAL A 22 -6.16 26.54 -4.08
N VAL A 23 -7.33 26.62 -3.45
CA VAL A 23 -7.46 26.56 -2.00
C VAL A 23 -7.33 25.11 -1.56
N VAL A 24 -6.15 24.73 -1.06
CA VAL A 24 -5.93 23.40 -0.49
C VAL A 24 -6.30 23.41 0.99
N ILE A 25 -7.41 22.77 1.34
CA ILE A 25 -7.74 22.44 2.73
C ILE A 25 -6.87 21.24 3.12
N LEU A 26 -5.87 21.45 3.99
CA LEU A 26 -5.03 20.38 4.54
C LEU A 26 -5.78 19.61 5.64
N ARG A 27 -6.65 18.68 5.24
CA ARG A 27 -6.80 17.43 6.00
C ARG A 27 -5.56 16.61 5.68
N SER A 28 -4.87 16.08 6.68
CA SER A 28 -3.63 15.27 6.54
C SER A 28 -3.69 14.43 5.26
N ARG A 29 -2.96 14.86 4.22
CA ARG A 29 -3.12 14.30 2.88
C ARG A 29 -2.84 12.79 2.94
N PRO A 30 -3.68 11.94 2.33
CA PRO A 30 -3.27 10.58 2.03
C PRO A 30 -1.91 10.64 1.32
N ARG A 31 -1.00 9.71 1.66
CA ARG A 31 0.25 9.56 0.92
C ARG A 31 -0.08 9.40 -0.58
N ASP A 32 0.70 10.02 -1.44
CA ASP A 32 0.54 9.82 -2.88
C ASP A 32 0.83 8.35 -3.26
N PHE A 33 0.28 7.92 -4.40
CA PHE A 33 0.41 6.54 -4.89
C PHE A 33 1.86 6.07 -4.94
N GLN A 34 2.77 6.92 -5.43
CA GLN A 34 4.19 6.59 -5.55
C GLN A 34 4.83 6.30 -4.19
N THR A 35 4.51 7.12 -3.18
CA THR A 35 4.98 6.93 -1.81
C THR A 35 4.45 5.62 -1.22
N ILE A 36 3.16 5.32 -1.42
CA ILE A 36 2.55 4.07 -0.94
C ILE A 36 3.24 2.87 -1.62
N MET A 37 3.41 2.90 -2.95
CA MET A 37 4.06 1.82 -3.69
C MET A 37 5.52 1.62 -3.30
N THR A 38 6.27 2.70 -3.11
CA THR A 38 7.67 2.64 -2.68
C THR A 38 7.80 1.97 -1.32
N GLU A 39 6.90 2.30 -0.40
CA GLU A 39 6.86 1.69 0.93
C GLU A 39 6.49 0.20 0.85
N ARG A 40 5.53 -0.19 0.00
CA ARG A 40 5.16 -1.60 -0.22
C ARG A 40 6.35 -2.40 -0.73
N GLN A 41 7.06 -1.91 -1.75
CA GLN A 41 8.23 -2.61 -2.29
C GLN A 41 9.34 -2.80 -1.25
N LYS A 42 9.62 -1.77 -0.44
CA LYS A 42 10.57 -1.88 0.68
C LYS A 42 10.15 -2.91 1.73
N ILE A 43 8.85 -3.13 1.92
CA ILE A 43 8.35 -4.15 2.84
C ILE A 43 8.57 -5.53 2.24
N TYR A 44 8.28 -5.72 0.95
CA TYR A 44 8.48 -6.99 0.25
C TYR A 44 9.95 -7.41 0.21
N GLU A 45 10.84 -6.49 -0.16
CA GLU A 45 12.29 -6.72 -0.17
C GLU A 45 12.78 -7.17 1.22
N LYS A 46 12.31 -6.52 2.29
CA LYS A 46 12.66 -6.91 3.66
C LYS A 46 12.09 -8.24 4.09
N ILE A 47 10.89 -8.59 3.62
CA ILE A 47 10.32 -9.91 3.88
C ILE A 47 11.19 -10.97 3.20
N GLU A 48 11.56 -10.77 1.94
CA GLU A 48 12.46 -11.66 1.19
C GLU A 48 13.81 -11.82 1.91
N GLU A 49 14.44 -10.72 2.32
CA GLU A 49 15.68 -10.74 3.11
C GLU A 49 15.54 -11.59 4.38
N VAL A 50 14.45 -11.43 5.14
CA VAL A 50 14.24 -12.21 6.37
C VAL A 50 13.98 -13.69 6.05
N LEU A 51 13.26 -13.99 4.97
CA LEU A 51 13.01 -15.37 4.52
C LEU A 51 14.30 -16.10 4.09
N GLU A 52 15.32 -15.38 3.63
CA GLU A 52 16.64 -15.94 3.26
C GLU A 52 17.57 -16.17 4.46
N THR A 53 17.36 -15.47 5.58
CA THR A 53 18.19 -15.63 6.77
C THR A 53 17.93 -16.95 7.51
N ARG A 54 18.90 -17.41 8.32
CA ARG A 54 18.70 -18.56 9.21
C ARG A 54 17.50 -18.26 10.13
N GLY A 55 16.48 -19.11 10.04
CA GLY A 55 15.24 -18.97 10.80
C GLY A 55 15.45 -18.98 12.31
N GLY A 56 14.37 -18.69 13.03
CA GLY A 56 14.38 -18.58 14.48
C GLY A 56 13.33 -17.59 14.95
N GLU A 57 13.09 -17.54 16.25
CA GLU A 57 11.99 -16.75 16.83
C GLU A 57 12.08 -15.25 16.51
N GLU A 58 13.30 -14.69 16.45
CA GLU A 58 13.51 -13.29 16.08
C GLU A 58 13.16 -13.02 14.61
N ALA A 59 13.52 -13.92 13.69
CA ALA A 59 13.16 -13.80 12.27
C ALA A 59 11.64 -13.87 12.11
N GLU A 60 10.98 -14.78 12.84
CA GLU A 60 9.52 -14.90 12.86
C GLU A 60 8.84 -13.62 13.35
N ARG A 61 9.32 -13.03 14.45
CA ARG A 61 8.80 -11.75 14.97
C ARG A 61 8.96 -10.62 13.96
N ARG A 62 10.08 -10.56 13.24
CA ARG A 62 10.31 -9.57 12.18
C ARG A 62 9.34 -9.75 11.01
N LEU A 63 9.09 -10.98 10.57
CA LEU A 63 8.10 -11.26 9.53
C LEU A 63 6.72 -10.77 9.92
N ILE A 64 6.28 -11.05 11.15
CA ILE A 64 5.00 -10.55 11.67
C ILE A 64 4.96 -9.01 11.66
N ALA A 65 6.00 -8.35 12.15
CA ALA A 65 6.05 -6.88 12.18
C ALA A 65 6.01 -6.26 10.76
N LEU A 66 6.68 -6.90 9.80
CA LEU A 66 6.66 -6.47 8.39
C LEU A 66 5.28 -6.66 7.77
N LEU A 67 4.61 -7.78 8.03
CA LEU A 67 3.24 -8.02 7.57
C LEU A 67 2.23 -7.05 8.19
N GLU A 68 2.36 -6.73 9.48
CA GLU A 68 1.53 -5.71 10.13
C GLU A 68 1.71 -4.33 9.50
N ARG A 69 2.96 -3.95 9.14
CA ARG A 69 3.22 -2.72 8.39
C ARG A 69 2.61 -2.81 6.98
N GLY A 70 2.76 -3.94 6.30
CA GLY A 70 2.14 -4.21 5.00
C GLY A 70 0.62 -4.01 5.03
N SER A 71 -0.06 -4.56 6.03
CA SER A 71 -1.50 -4.39 6.25
C SER A 71 -1.91 -2.91 6.39
N ARG A 72 -1.13 -2.09 7.08
CA ARG A 72 -1.40 -0.64 7.21
C ARG A 72 -1.24 0.07 5.87
N VAL A 73 -0.15 -0.19 5.15
CA VAL A 73 0.11 0.45 3.85
C VAL A 73 -0.91 0.01 2.80
N ARG A 74 -1.39 -1.23 2.87
CA ARG A 74 -2.50 -1.72 2.05
C ARG A 74 -3.79 -0.91 2.27
N ARG A 75 -4.12 -0.59 3.52
CA ARG A 75 -5.28 0.27 3.82
C ARG A 75 -5.09 1.68 3.26
N GLU A 76 -3.87 2.23 3.33
CA GLU A 76 -3.54 3.51 2.69
C GLU A 76 -3.78 3.44 1.18
N MET A 77 -3.42 2.33 0.53
CA MET A 77 -3.67 2.11 -0.91
C MET A 77 -5.17 2.09 -1.23
N VAL A 78 -5.96 1.33 -0.46
CA VAL A 78 -7.42 1.26 -0.66
C VAL A 78 -8.07 2.63 -0.50
N LEU A 79 -7.65 3.40 0.51
CA LEU A 79 -8.13 4.76 0.73
C LEU A 79 -7.73 5.68 -0.43
N PHE A 80 -6.49 5.60 -0.92
CA PHE A 80 -6.03 6.35 -2.08
C PHE A 80 -6.90 6.07 -3.31
N ILE A 81 -7.12 4.80 -3.66
CA ILE A 81 -7.93 4.40 -4.82
C ILE A 81 -9.36 4.93 -4.68
N ARG A 82 -9.98 4.75 -3.51
CA ARG A 82 -11.36 5.18 -3.27
C ARG A 82 -11.50 6.70 -3.35
N ASP A 83 -10.59 7.43 -2.72
CA ASP A 83 -10.67 8.88 -2.69
C ASP A 83 -10.36 9.47 -4.07
N TYR A 84 -9.41 8.90 -4.82
CA TYR A 84 -9.08 9.33 -6.17
C TYR A 84 -10.20 8.99 -7.16
N SER A 85 -10.78 7.78 -7.11
CA SER A 85 -11.91 7.40 -7.98
C SER A 85 -13.15 8.26 -7.79
N SER A 86 -13.39 8.75 -6.57
CA SER A 86 -14.51 9.68 -6.30
C SER A 86 -14.32 11.09 -6.88
N GLN A 87 -13.09 11.46 -7.25
CA GLN A 87 -12.74 12.79 -7.74
C GLN A 87 -12.56 12.84 -9.26
N VAL A 88 -12.35 11.68 -9.89
CA VAL A 88 -12.15 11.56 -11.33
C VAL A 88 -13.44 11.80 -12.09
N ASN A 89 -13.40 12.74 -13.03
CA ASN A 89 -14.57 13.19 -13.79
C ASN A 89 -14.37 13.19 -15.31
N ASN A 90 -13.16 12.88 -15.80
CA ASN A 90 -12.84 12.79 -17.22
C ASN A 90 -12.34 11.40 -17.60
N GLU A 91 -12.45 11.07 -18.88
CA GLU A 91 -12.14 9.72 -19.39
C GLU A 91 -10.65 9.36 -19.32
N GLU A 92 -9.75 10.34 -19.44
CA GLU A 92 -8.30 10.11 -19.34
C GLU A 92 -7.89 9.68 -17.92
N GLU A 93 -8.41 10.36 -16.90
CA GLU A 93 -8.18 10.00 -15.50
C GLU A 93 -8.84 8.66 -15.13
N LYS A 94 -9.99 8.31 -15.73
CA LYS A 94 -10.61 6.99 -15.54
C LYS A 94 -9.72 5.87 -16.07
N GLU A 95 -9.16 6.05 -17.27
CA GLU A 95 -8.25 5.07 -17.87
C GLU A 95 -6.94 4.96 -17.07
N TYR A 96 -6.45 6.08 -16.52
CA TYR A 96 -5.31 6.08 -15.61
C TYR A 96 -5.59 5.28 -14.32
N ILE A 97 -6.76 5.47 -13.69
CA ILE A 97 -7.15 4.67 -12.52
C ILE A 97 -7.23 3.18 -12.86
N LYS A 98 -7.83 2.85 -14.00
CA LYS A 98 -7.94 1.46 -14.46
C LYS A 98 -6.56 0.81 -14.62
N THR A 99 -5.60 1.55 -15.17
CA THR A 99 -4.20 1.10 -15.28
C THR A 99 -3.57 0.83 -13.91
N ILE A 100 -3.83 1.70 -12.92
CA ILE A 100 -3.37 1.49 -11.54
C ILE A 100 -3.99 0.22 -10.95
N LEU A 101 -5.30 0.02 -11.10
CA LEU A 101 -5.99 -1.17 -10.59
C LEU A 101 -5.46 -2.45 -11.23
N ASP A 102 -5.25 -2.45 -12.55
CA ASP A 102 -4.71 -3.60 -13.27
C ASP A 102 -3.31 -3.94 -12.77
N PHE A 103 -2.44 -2.94 -12.56
CA PHE A 103 -1.13 -3.15 -11.96
C PHE A 103 -1.23 -3.73 -10.53
N LEU A 104 -2.11 -3.18 -9.70
CA LEU A 104 -2.30 -3.68 -8.33
C LEU A 104 -2.81 -5.12 -8.30
N ARG A 105 -3.68 -5.48 -9.23
CA ARG A 105 -4.22 -6.84 -9.37
C ARG A 105 -3.18 -7.82 -9.86
N LEU A 106 -2.52 -7.50 -10.97
CA LEU A 106 -1.67 -8.44 -11.71
C LEU A 106 -0.25 -8.55 -11.17
N VAL A 107 0.24 -7.52 -10.48
CA VAL A 107 1.65 -7.47 -10.07
C VAL A 107 1.79 -7.37 -8.55
N ASP A 108 1.19 -6.34 -7.96
CA ASP A 108 1.40 -6.06 -6.55
C ASP A 108 0.74 -7.09 -5.63
N SER A 109 -0.51 -7.47 -5.93
CA SER A 109 -1.26 -8.45 -5.12
C SER A 109 -0.70 -9.86 -5.27
N GLU A 110 -0.30 -10.27 -6.48
CA GLU A 110 0.32 -11.58 -6.70
C GLU A 110 1.61 -11.73 -5.87
N ARG A 111 2.48 -10.72 -5.91
CA ARG A 111 3.71 -10.72 -5.11
C ARG A 111 3.43 -10.76 -3.61
N GLU A 112 2.48 -9.97 -3.13
CA GLU A 112 2.12 -9.97 -1.71
C GLU A 112 1.54 -11.33 -1.26
N MET A 113 0.71 -11.97 -2.09
CA MET A 113 0.17 -13.29 -1.82
C MET A 113 1.28 -14.34 -1.75
N GLU A 114 2.20 -14.38 -2.72
CA GLU A 114 3.32 -15.33 -2.74
C GLU A 114 4.16 -15.24 -1.45
N LEU A 115 4.48 -14.02 -1.01
CA LEU A 115 5.25 -13.81 0.22
C LEU A 115 4.49 -14.31 1.46
N ILE A 116 3.18 -14.05 1.54
CA ILE A 116 2.35 -14.54 2.65
C ILE A 116 2.24 -16.07 2.64
N GLU A 117 2.07 -16.68 1.48
CA GLU A 117 2.02 -18.14 1.32
C GLU A 117 3.32 -18.78 1.80
N ARG A 118 4.48 -18.24 1.40
CA ARG A 118 5.79 -18.69 1.90
C ARG A 118 5.91 -18.57 3.42
N ILE A 119 5.38 -17.51 4.03
CA ILE A 119 5.37 -17.34 5.50
C ILE A 119 4.41 -18.35 6.16
N ILE A 120 3.27 -18.64 5.54
CA ILE A 120 2.33 -19.66 6.01
C ILE A 120 3.01 -21.04 5.98
N ASP A 121 3.73 -21.38 4.93
CA ASP A 121 4.48 -22.63 4.84
C ASP A 121 5.55 -22.76 5.93
N LEU A 122 6.22 -21.65 6.26
CA LEU A 122 7.12 -21.59 7.42
C LEU A 122 6.37 -21.80 8.74
N SER A 123 5.17 -21.25 8.90
CA SER A 123 4.35 -21.42 10.10
C SER A 123 3.99 -22.89 10.38
N LEU A 124 3.91 -23.73 9.35
CA LEU A 124 3.64 -25.17 9.48
C LEU A 124 4.77 -25.92 10.19
N LYS A 125 6.01 -25.46 10.01
CA LYS A 125 7.23 -26.06 10.55
C LYS A 125 7.72 -25.35 11.81
N SER A 126 7.22 -24.14 12.05
CA SER A 126 7.54 -23.31 13.20
C SER A 126 7.02 -23.89 14.52
N LYS A 127 7.75 -23.61 15.60
CA LYS A 127 7.30 -23.82 16.99
C LYS A 127 7.10 -22.48 17.73
N GLY A 128 7.25 -21.35 17.05
CA GLY A 128 7.21 -19.99 17.61
C GLY A 128 5.99 -19.19 17.16
N VAL A 129 6.15 -17.87 17.09
CA VAL A 129 5.08 -16.89 16.87
C VAL A 129 4.37 -17.06 15.53
N LEU A 130 5.03 -17.57 14.48
CA LEU A 130 4.35 -17.83 13.21
C LEU A 130 3.26 -18.90 13.38
N ARG A 131 3.54 -19.96 14.14
CA ARG A 131 2.55 -21.02 14.41
C ARG A 131 1.38 -20.47 15.23
N GLU A 132 1.66 -19.66 16.25
CA GLU A 132 0.64 -19.05 17.10
C GLU A 132 -0.28 -18.10 16.32
N ARG A 133 0.25 -17.42 15.30
CA ARG A 133 -0.48 -16.45 14.47
C ARG A 133 -0.98 -17.02 13.14
N ARG A 134 -1.07 -18.33 12.98
CA ARG A 134 -1.43 -18.96 11.70
C ARG A 134 -2.80 -18.53 11.16
N GLU A 135 -3.81 -18.42 12.01
CA GLU A 135 -5.14 -17.94 11.59
C GLU A 135 -5.08 -16.50 11.08
N TRP A 136 -4.31 -15.65 11.74
CA TRP A 136 -4.09 -14.27 11.30
C TRP A 136 -3.35 -14.21 9.96
N LEU A 137 -2.35 -15.07 9.73
CA LEU A 137 -1.65 -15.15 8.44
C LEU A 137 -2.61 -15.54 7.29
N LEU A 138 -3.52 -16.51 7.53
CA LEU A 138 -4.54 -16.89 6.57
C LEU A 138 -5.51 -15.73 6.28
N GLN A 139 -5.89 -14.96 7.30
CA GLN A 139 -6.69 -13.74 7.11
C GLN A 139 -5.94 -12.71 6.27
N GLN A 140 -4.64 -12.51 6.48
CA GLN A 140 -3.83 -11.60 5.67
C GLN A 140 -3.75 -12.04 4.20
N LEU A 141 -3.66 -13.35 3.93
CA LEU A 141 -3.70 -13.88 2.56
C LEU A 141 -5.04 -13.56 1.88
N GLU A 142 -6.15 -13.75 2.60
CA GLU A 142 -7.49 -13.46 2.10
C GLU A 142 -7.70 -11.94 1.87
N GLU A 143 -7.15 -11.08 2.74
CA GLU A 143 -7.14 -9.63 2.54
C GLU A 143 -6.35 -9.23 1.28
N SER A 144 -5.19 -9.87 1.01
CA SER A 144 -4.43 -9.68 -0.24
C SER A 144 -5.21 -10.10 -1.47
N ARG A 145 -5.89 -11.24 -1.40
CA ARG A 145 -6.73 -11.72 -2.51
C ARG A 145 -7.87 -10.75 -2.81
N LYS A 146 -8.50 -10.19 -1.77
CA LYS A 146 -9.55 -9.17 -1.93
C LYS A 146 -9.04 -7.91 -2.60
N LEU A 147 -7.84 -7.45 -2.24
CA LEU A 147 -7.20 -6.30 -2.93
C LEU A 147 -7.00 -6.59 -4.42
N GLY A 148 -6.52 -7.79 -4.77
CA GLY A 148 -6.37 -8.20 -6.17
C GLY A 148 -7.70 -8.32 -6.92
N SER A 149 -8.80 -8.51 -6.21
CA SER A 149 -10.15 -8.55 -6.79
C SER A 149 -10.83 -7.18 -6.88
N LEU A 150 -10.18 -6.09 -6.45
CA LEU A 150 -10.77 -4.75 -6.53
C LEU A 150 -11.12 -4.42 -7.98
N SER A 151 -12.41 -4.40 -8.26
CA SER A 151 -12.98 -3.76 -9.43
C SER A 151 -13.59 -2.44 -9.00
N ILE A 152 -13.37 -1.40 -9.79
CA ILE A 152 -14.24 -0.23 -9.72
C ILE A 152 -15.40 -0.51 -10.66
N ALA A 153 -16.62 -0.47 -10.14
CA ALA A 153 -17.79 -0.26 -10.99
C ALA A 153 -17.70 1.19 -11.50
N ILE A 154 -17.03 1.37 -12.64
CA ILE A 154 -16.98 2.65 -13.37
C ILE A 154 -18.23 2.75 -14.24
#